data_AF-A0A226D8M7-F1
#
_entry.id   AF-A0A226D8M7-F1
#
_cell.length_a   1.000
_cell.length_b   1.000
_cell.length_c   1.000
_cell.angle_alpha   90.00
_cell.angle_beta   90.00
_cell.angle_gamma   90.00
#
_symmetry.space_group_name_H-M   'P 1'
#
loop_
_entity.id
_entity.type
_entity.pdbx_description
1 polymer ?
#
loop_
_entity_poly.entity_id
_entity_poly.type
_entity_poly.pdbx_seq_one_letter_code
_entity_poly.pdbx_strand_id
1 'polypeptide(L)'
;MIRLASQANTAQVLSELKEYSTEVDVDFVRKAVRAIGRCAIKVGQSAERCVATLLDLIQTKVNYVVQEAIAVLKNIFRKYPNKYESIISTLCENLDTLDEPEARASMIWIIGEYAERIDNADELLESFLEGFADENSQVQLQLLTAIVNLFLKRPADTQELVQQVLSLATQVAVKNNVDVLYYASLVPMHVYFVEDGQMDKRAFLQTWKYIPTQNEVQYTLTNMSHSSDSVVQKMQQNNVFTIAKRNVEGQDMFYQSLKLTNGLWVLVEIKIPPGGSVYTLSIKSVTVDVAAGVYQAYENILRS
;
A
#
# COMPACT_ATOMS: atom_id res chain seq x y z
N MET A 1 0.82 -26.76 -20.85
CA MET A 1 -0.35 -27.65 -20.91
C MET A 1 -1.53 -27.15 -21.76
N ILE A 2 -1.81 -25.84 -21.92
CA ILE A 2 -3.14 -25.38 -22.45
C ILE A 2 -3.03 -24.62 -23.79
N ARG A 3 -1.87 -24.67 -24.47
CA ARG A 3 -1.66 -23.96 -25.74
C ARG A 3 -2.63 -24.42 -26.84
N LEU A 4 -3.09 -25.67 -26.80
CA LEU A 4 -3.96 -26.27 -27.81
C LEU A 4 -5.47 -26.23 -27.47
N ALA A 5 -5.86 -25.71 -26.30
CA ALA A 5 -7.27 -25.55 -25.95
C ALA A 5 -7.95 -24.54 -26.89
N SER A 6 -9.06 -24.94 -27.49
CA SER A 6 -9.89 -24.20 -28.43
C SER A 6 -11.37 -24.44 -28.14
N GLN A 7 -12.27 -23.66 -28.74
CA GLN A 7 -13.72 -23.82 -28.54
C GLN A 7 -14.21 -25.24 -28.82
N ALA A 8 -13.59 -25.94 -29.79
CA ALA A 8 -14.00 -27.28 -30.20
C ALA A 8 -13.66 -28.37 -29.16
N ASN A 9 -12.57 -28.23 -28.40
CA ASN A 9 -12.08 -29.28 -27.50
C ASN A 9 -12.20 -28.93 -26.02
N THR A 10 -12.58 -27.70 -25.67
CA THR A 10 -12.53 -27.25 -24.26
C THR A 10 -13.47 -28.06 -23.35
N ALA A 11 -14.59 -28.58 -23.87
CA ALA A 11 -15.46 -29.45 -23.07
C ALA A 11 -14.76 -30.74 -22.63
N GLN A 12 -14.06 -31.42 -23.56
CA GLN A 12 -13.31 -32.63 -23.26
C GLN A 12 -12.11 -32.31 -22.35
N VAL A 13 -11.38 -31.23 -22.64
CA VAL A 13 -10.26 -30.78 -21.80
C VAL A 13 -10.71 -30.50 -20.37
N LEU A 14 -11.87 -29.86 -20.18
CA LEU A 14 -12.40 -29.60 -18.84
C LEU A 14 -12.80 -30.89 -18.11
N SER A 15 -13.37 -31.87 -18.80
CA SER A 15 -13.69 -33.18 -18.22
C SER A 15 -12.43 -33.88 -17.70
N GLU A 16 -11.37 -33.93 -18.51
CA GLU A 16 -10.08 -34.51 -18.12
C GLU A 16 -9.44 -33.77 -16.94
N LEU A 17 -9.43 -32.43 -16.98
CA LEU A 17 -8.87 -31.62 -15.89
C LEU A 17 -9.66 -31.78 -14.58
N LYS A 18 -10.97 -32.01 -14.66
CA LYS A 18 -11.80 -32.32 -13.48
C LYS A 18 -11.40 -33.66 -12.89
N GLU A 19 -11.18 -34.68 -13.71
CA GLU A 19 -10.71 -36.00 -13.26
C GLU A 19 -9.30 -35.91 -12.64
N TYR A 20 -8.38 -35.18 -13.28
CA TYR A 20 -7.03 -34.93 -12.73
C TYR A 20 -7.05 -34.16 -11.41
N SER A 21 -8.12 -33.42 -11.11
CA SER A 21 -8.28 -32.72 -9.84
C SER A 21 -8.72 -33.64 -8.69
N THR A 22 -8.95 -34.92 -8.96
CA THR A 22 -9.29 -35.95 -7.97
C THR A 22 -8.14 -36.93 -7.68
N GLU A 23 -6.99 -36.73 -8.32
CA GLU A 23 -5.78 -37.52 -8.11
C GLU A 23 -5.15 -37.29 -6.74
N VAL A 24 -4.23 -38.18 -6.35
CA VAL A 24 -3.56 -38.12 -5.04
C VAL A 24 -2.36 -37.17 -4.99
N ASP A 25 -1.75 -36.88 -6.14
CA ASP A 25 -0.60 -35.97 -6.25
C ASP A 25 -1.06 -34.51 -6.16
N VAL A 26 -0.78 -33.88 -5.01
CA VAL A 26 -1.19 -32.50 -4.69
C VAL A 26 -0.67 -31.49 -5.72
N ASP A 27 0.59 -31.61 -6.16
CA ASP A 27 1.18 -30.67 -7.12
C ASP A 27 0.57 -30.82 -8.51
N PHE A 28 0.25 -32.06 -8.89
CA PHE A 28 -0.44 -32.35 -10.13
C PHE A 28 -1.87 -31.79 -10.11
N VAL A 29 -2.62 -32.04 -9.02
CA VAL A 29 -3.98 -31.51 -8.83
C VAL A 29 -3.98 -29.99 -8.90
N ARG A 30 -3.07 -29.30 -8.20
CA ARG A 30 -2.98 -27.83 -8.26
C ARG A 30 -2.75 -27.32 -9.68
N LYS A 31 -1.87 -28.00 -10.45
CA LYS A 31 -1.64 -27.66 -11.86
C LYS A 31 -2.88 -27.89 -12.72
N ALA A 32 -3.69 -28.92 -12.43
CA ALA A 32 -4.94 -29.18 -13.12
C ALA A 32 -5.98 -28.08 -12.82
N VAL A 33 -6.16 -27.70 -11.55
CA VAL A 33 -7.07 -26.61 -11.14
C VAL A 33 -6.66 -25.26 -11.77
N ARG A 34 -5.36 -24.92 -11.74
CA ARG A 34 -4.83 -23.74 -12.47
C ARG A 34 -5.09 -23.80 -13.96
N ALA A 35 -5.08 -25.00 -14.54
CA ALA A 35 -5.36 -25.18 -15.95
C ALA A 35 -6.83 -24.91 -16.30
N ILE A 36 -7.77 -25.28 -15.43
CA ILE A 36 -9.20 -24.92 -15.58
C ILE A 36 -9.36 -23.39 -15.66
N GLY A 37 -8.68 -22.67 -14.76
CA GLY A 37 -8.68 -21.19 -14.76
C GLY A 37 -8.14 -20.57 -16.03
N ARG A 38 -7.01 -21.09 -16.53
CA ARG A 38 -6.42 -20.64 -17.78
C ARG A 38 -7.30 -20.95 -19.00
N CYS A 39 -8.05 -22.06 -18.99
CA CYS A 39 -9.07 -22.33 -20.00
C CYS A 39 -10.16 -21.25 -19.98
N ALA A 40 -10.66 -20.88 -18.80
CA ALA A 40 -11.66 -19.83 -18.65
C ALA A 40 -11.21 -18.49 -19.24
N ILE A 41 -9.96 -18.10 -18.98
CA ILE A 41 -9.40 -16.82 -19.45
C ILE A 41 -9.11 -16.84 -20.96
N LYS A 42 -8.63 -17.99 -21.49
CA LYS A 42 -8.23 -18.13 -22.89
C LYS A 42 -9.44 -18.29 -23.82
N VAL A 43 -10.45 -19.06 -23.40
CA VAL A 43 -11.63 -19.40 -24.21
C VAL A 43 -12.86 -18.87 -23.50
N GLY A 44 -13.26 -17.62 -23.76
CA GLY A 44 -14.32 -16.98 -22.98
C GLY A 44 -15.69 -17.69 -22.99
N GLN A 45 -16.01 -18.46 -24.03
CA GLN A 45 -17.23 -19.27 -24.08
C GLN A 45 -17.23 -20.43 -23.08
N SER A 46 -16.06 -20.89 -22.62
CA SER A 46 -15.98 -21.95 -21.61
C SER A 46 -15.95 -21.42 -20.18
N ALA A 47 -15.84 -20.11 -19.97
CA ALA A 47 -15.66 -19.52 -18.64
C ALA A 47 -16.77 -19.93 -17.66
N GLU A 48 -18.02 -19.96 -18.10
CA GLU A 48 -19.16 -20.41 -17.27
C GLU A 48 -19.03 -21.88 -16.86
N ARG A 49 -18.62 -22.77 -17.78
CA ARG A 49 -18.36 -24.19 -17.47
C ARG A 49 -17.15 -24.38 -16.55
N CYS A 50 -16.11 -23.56 -16.72
CA CYS A 50 -14.96 -23.55 -15.83
C CYS A 50 -15.36 -23.15 -14.41
N VAL A 51 -16.16 -22.09 -14.25
CA VAL A 51 -16.67 -21.65 -12.95
C VAL A 51 -17.51 -22.74 -12.28
N ALA A 52 -18.44 -23.36 -13.03
CA ALA A 52 -19.22 -24.48 -12.51
C ALA A 52 -18.33 -25.65 -12.06
N THR A 53 -17.29 -25.99 -12.83
CA THR A 53 -16.34 -27.05 -12.47
C THR A 53 -15.57 -26.70 -11.20
N LEU A 54 -15.11 -25.45 -11.06
CA LEU A 54 -14.41 -24.99 -9.85
C LEU A 54 -15.32 -25.03 -8.62
N LEU A 55 -16.61 -24.72 -8.76
CA LEU A 55 -17.57 -24.87 -7.68
C LEU A 55 -17.78 -26.33 -7.26
N ASP A 56 -17.90 -27.25 -8.21
CA ASP A 56 -17.96 -28.67 -7.90
C ASP A 56 -16.73 -29.11 -7.10
N LEU A 57 -15.54 -28.62 -7.48
CA LEU A 57 -14.30 -28.91 -6.76
C LEU A 57 -14.28 -28.32 -5.35
N ILE A 58 -14.82 -27.11 -5.15
CA ILE A 58 -14.95 -26.51 -3.82
C ILE A 58 -15.90 -27.35 -2.93
N GLN A 59 -16.99 -27.86 -3.50
CA GLN A 59 -17.95 -28.71 -2.79
C GLN A 59 -17.36 -30.05 -2.33
N THR A 60 -16.22 -30.50 -2.88
CA THR A 60 -15.51 -31.69 -2.37
C THR A 60 -14.94 -31.52 -0.97
N LYS A 61 -14.81 -30.26 -0.50
CA LYS A 61 -14.23 -29.90 0.80
C LYS A 61 -12.79 -30.39 1.02
N VAL A 62 -12.08 -30.77 -0.06
CA VAL A 62 -10.65 -31.06 -0.01
C VAL A 62 -9.88 -29.75 0.10
N ASN A 63 -9.28 -29.48 1.27
CA ASN A 63 -8.72 -28.18 1.65
C ASN A 63 -7.80 -27.57 0.56
N TYR A 64 -6.74 -28.25 0.12
CA TYR A 64 -5.81 -27.69 -0.87
C TYR A 64 -6.45 -27.45 -2.26
N VAL A 65 -7.53 -28.17 -2.59
CA VAL A 65 -8.31 -27.98 -3.83
C VAL A 65 -9.18 -26.74 -3.72
N VAL A 66 -9.88 -26.57 -2.59
CA VAL A 66 -10.71 -25.39 -2.29
C VAL A 66 -9.87 -24.12 -2.39
N GLN A 67 -8.69 -24.13 -1.76
CA GLN A 67 -7.79 -22.98 -1.74
C GLN A 67 -7.26 -22.61 -3.12
N GLU A 68 -6.83 -23.59 -3.91
CA GLU A 68 -6.38 -23.36 -5.29
C GLU A 68 -7.53 -22.89 -6.18
N ALA A 69 -8.74 -23.43 -6.01
CA ALA A 69 -9.93 -23.01 -6.74
C ALA A 69 -10.30 -21.54 -6.46
N ILE A 70 -10.22 -21.09 -5.20
CA ILE A 70 -10.47 -19.68 -4.82
C ILE A 70 -9.44 -18.75 -5.47
N ALA A 71 -8.16 -19.11 -5.43
CA ALA A 71 -7.10 -18.34 -6.08
C ALA A 71 -7.33 -18.21 -7.60
N VAL A 72 -7.81 -19.28 -8.23
CA VAL A 72 -8.20 -19.30 -9.65
C VAL A 72 -9.44 -18.45 -9.92
N LEU A 73 -10.49 -18.55 -9.09
CA LEU A 73 -11.74 -17.82 -9.25
C LEU A 73 -11.54 -16.31 -9.18
N LYS A 74 -10.68 -15.81 -8.27
CA LYS A 74 -10.25 -14.40 -8.25
C LYS A 74 -9.81 -13.93 -9.64
N ASN A 75 -8.97 -14.71 -10.32
CA ASN A 75 -8.46 -14.32 -11.65
C ASN A 75 -9.56 -14.32 -12.71
N ILE A 76 -10.54 -15.23 -12.60
CA ILE A 76 -11.72 -15.25 -13.49
C ILE A 76 -12.60 -14.02 -13.23
N PHE A 77 -12.85 -13.64 -11.98
CA PHE A 77 -13.60 -12.43 -11.63
C PHE A 77 -12.93 -11.17 -12.16
N ARG A 78 -11.60 -11.06 -12.07
CA ARG A 78 -10.85 -9.94 -12.68
C ARG A 78 -11.01 -9.89 -14.20
N LYS A 79 -11.15 -11.04 -14.85
CA LYS A 79 -11.32 -11.13 -16.31
C LYS A 79 -12.76 -10.85 -16.77
N TYR A 80 -13.74 -11.27 -15.97
CA TYR A 80 -15.18 -11.18 -16.26
C TYR A 80 -15.91 -10.54 -15.07
N PRO A 81 -15.71 -9.24 -14.83
CA PRO A 81 -16.31 -8.55 -13.69
C PRO A 81 -17.84 -8.60 -13.74
N ASN A 82 -18.49 -8.70 -12.58
CA ASN A 82 -19.95 -8.65 -12.41
C ASN A 82 -20.75 -9.75 -13.16
N LYS A 83 -20.09 -10.83 -13.60
CA LYS A 83 -20.75 -11.90 -14.36
C LYS A 83 -21.11 -13.11 -13.50
N TYR A 84 -20.32 -13.39 -12.47
CA TYR A 84 -20.39 -14.61 -11.67
C TYR A 84 -20.63 -14.32 -10.18
N GLU A 85 -21.31 -13.21 -9.87
CA GLU A 85 -21.55 -12.74 -8.49
C GLU A 85 -22.34 -13.74 -7.64
N SER A 86 -23.21 -14.54 -8.26
CA SER A 86 -24.07 -15.52 -7.56
C SER A 86 -23.30 -16.59 -6.80
N ILE A 87 -22.01 -16.77 -7.09
CA ILE A 87 -21.20 -17.82 -6.45
C ILE A 87 -20.49 -17.32 -5.19
N ILE A 88 -20.46 -16.00 -4.96
CA ILE A 88 -19.66 -15.37 -3.89
C ILE A 88 -20.10 -15.87 -2.51
N SER A 89 -21.40 -16.03 -2.26
CA SER A 89 -21.91 -16.58 -1.00
C SER A 89 -21.33 -17.96 -0.71
N THR A 90 -21.32 -18.85 -1.71
CA THR A 90 -20.72 -20.19 -1.59
C THR A 90 -19.21 -20.12 -1.32
N LEU A 91 -18.50 -19.11 -1.84
CA LEU A 91 -17.08 -18.92 -1.53
C LEU A 91 -16.87 -18.51 -0.07
N CYS A 92 -17.68 -17.57 0.43
CA CYS A 92 -17.63 -17.11 1.82
C CYS A 92 -17.92 -18.23 2.83
N GLU A 93 -18.79 -19.18 2.52
CA GLU A 93 -19.06 -20.37 3.35
C GLU A 93 -17.82 -21.27 3.60
N ASN A 94 -16.72 -21.07 2.87
CA ASN A 94 -15.49 -21.87 2.99
C ASN A 94 -14.33 -21.09 3.65
N LEU A 95 -14.59 -19.90 4.20
CA LEU A 95 -13.57 -19.02 4.80
C LEU A 95 -12.72 -19.70 5.89
N ASP A 96 -13.36 -20.46 6.77
CA ASP A 96 -12.70 -21.14 7.91
C ASP A 96 -11.68 -22.21 7.46
N THR A 97 -11.74 -22.62 6.19
CA THR A 97 -10.84 -23.65 5.64
C THR A 97 -9.59 -23.06 5.00
N LEU A 98 -9.41 -21.73 4.97
CA LEU A 98 -8.30 -21.09 4.26
C LEU A 98 -7.11 -20.80 5.17
N ASP A 99 -6.00 -21.51 4.97
CA ASP A 99 -4.75 -21.36 5.70
C ASP A 99 -3.58 -20.86 4.81
N GLU A 100 -3.66 -21.03 3.48
CA GLU A 100 -2.65 -20.52 2.56
C GLU A 100 -2.78 -19.01 2.33
N PRO A 101 -1.67 -18.25 2.42
CA PRO A 101 -1.67 -16.80 2.19
C PRO A 101 -2.25 -16.38 0.84
N GLU A 102 -2.01 -17.16 -0.23
CA GLU A 102 -2.53 -16.85 -1.57
C GLU A 102 -4.06 -16.98 -1.63
N ALA A 103 -4.63 -18.01 -1.00
CA ALA A 103 -6.07 -18.22 -0.96
C ALA A 103 -6.76 -17.20 -0.06
N ARG A 104 -6.22 -16.93 1.13
CA ARG A 104 -6.71 -15.89 2.06
C ARG A 104 -6.73 -14.51 1.41
N ALA A 105 -5.61 -14.08 0.82
CA ALA A 105 -5.55 -12.81 0.08
C ALA A 105 -6.53 -12.79 -1.09
N SER A 106 -6.70 -13.93 -1.79
CA SER A 106 -7.65 -14.00 -2.90
C SER A 106 -9.09 -13.85 -2.44
N MET A 107 -9.46 -14.43 -1.30
CA MET A 107 -10.79 -14.28 -0.72
C MET A 107 -11.05 -12.85 -0.24
N ILE A 108 -10.10 -12.26 0.49
CA ILE A 108 -10.17 -10.87 0.95
C ILE A 108 -10.36 -9.91 -0.24
N TRP A 109 -9.64 -10.14 -1.34
CA TRP A 109 -9.82 -9.36 -2.56
C TRP A 109 -11.25 -9.48 -3.10
N ILE A 110 -11.80 -10.70 -3.18
CA ILE A 110 -13.17 -10.94 -3.66
C ILE A 110 -14.18 -10.21 -2.77
N ILE A 111 -14.04 -10.31 -1.44
CA ILE A 111 -14.95 -9.66 -0.49
C ILE A 111 -14.88 -8.13 -0.66
N GLY A 112 -13.69 -7.54 -0.71
CA GLY A 112 -13.54 -6.08 -0.86
C GLY A 112 -14.01 -5.55 -2.23
N GLU A 113 -13.74 -6.28 -3.31
CA GLU A 113 -14.17 -5.90 -4.66
C GLU A 113 -15.69 -5.91 -4.77
N TYR A 114 -16.33 -6.98 -4.30
CA TYR A 114 -17.77 -7.18 -4.38
C TYR A 114 -18.52 -6.80 -3.11
N ALA A 115 -17.91 -5.97 -2.26
CA ALA A 115 -18.46 -5.56 -0.96
C ALA A 115 -19.89 -5.02 -1.04
N GLU A 116 -20.29 -4.34 -2.13
CA GLU A 116 -21.66 -3.81 -2.29
C GLU A 116 -22.74 -4.90 -2.39
N ARG A 117 -22.34 -6.14 -2.71
CA ARG A 117 -23.22 -7.31 -2.87
C ARG A 117 -23.22 -8.24 -1.68
N ILE A 118 -22.28 -8.05 -0.77
CA ILE A 118 -22.10 -8.89 0.41
C ILE A 118 -22.55 -8.03 1.59
N ASP A 119 -23.68 -8.38 2.20
CA ASP A 119 -24.25 -7.55 3.26
C ASP A 119 -23.30 -7.48 4.47
N ASN A 120 -22.77 -8.62 4.91
CA ASN A 120 -21.85 -8.76 6.05
C ASN A 120 -20.36 -8.67 5.67
N ALA A 121 -19.98 -7.92 4.62
CA ALA A 121 -18.59 -7.81 4.19
C ALA A 121 -17.66 -7.24 5.27
N ASP A 122 -18.18 -6.31 6.07
CA ASP A 122 -17.54 -5.74 7.25
C ASP A 122 -17.18 -6.81 8.28
N GLU A 123 -18.16 -7.63 8.72
CA GLU A 123 -17.94 -8.73 9.67
C GLU A 123 -16.90 -9.74 9.13
N LEU A 124 -17.01 -10.08 7.84
CA LEU A 124 -16.07 -11.02 7.22
C LEU A 124 -14.65 -10.45 7.18
N LEU A 125 -14.45 -9.18 6.85
CA LEU A 125 -13.13 -8.56 6.84
C LEU A 125 -12.58 -8.31 8.25
N GLU A 126 -13.44 -8.02 9.22
CA GLU A 126 -13.07 -7.91 10.64
C GLU A 126 -12.51 -9.21 11.19
N SER A 127 -13.04 -10.37 10.77
CA SER A 127 -12.48 -11.67 11.18
C SER A 127 -11.01 -11.88 10.75
N PHE A 128 -10.58 -11.28 9.63
CA PHE A 128 -9.18 -11.32 9.20
C PHE A 128 -8.29 -10.33 9.98
N LEU A 129 -8.87 -9.32 10.62
CA LEU A 129 -8.13 -8.32 11.40
C LEU A 129 -7.66 -8.86 12.76
N GLU A 130 -8.39 -9.81 13.36
CA GLU A 130 -8.09 -10.37 14.69
C GLU A 130 -6.70 -11.04 14.82
N GLY A 131 -6.02 -11.30 13.69
CA GLY A 131 -4.65 -11.82 13.62
C GLY A 131 -3.71 -11.02 12.70
N PHE A 132 -4.03 -9.75 12.41
CA PHE A 132 -3.37 -8.97 11.34
C PHE A 132 -1.83 -9.02 11.39
N ALA A 133 -1.22 -8.87 12.57
CA ALA A 133 0.23 -8.83 12.70
C ALA A 133 0.92 -10.17 12.41
N ASP A 134 0.23 -11.29 12.61
CA ASP A 134 0.74 -12.65 12.38
C ASP A 134 0.48 -13.14 10.94
N GLU A 135 -0.36 -12.42 10.19
CA GLU A 135 -0.65 -12.72 8.80
C GLU A 135 0.53 -12.45 7.86
N ASN A 136 0.54 -13.13 6.72
CA ASN A 136 1.52 -12.88 5.67
C ASN A 136 1.39 -11.44 5.13
N SER A 137 2.50 -10.80 4.76
CA SER A 137 2.50 -9.42 4.24
C SER A 137 1.59 -9.21 3.02
N GLN A 138 1.42 -10.23 2.17
CA GLN A 138 0.47 -10.19 1.06
C GLN A 138 -0.98 -10.11 1.55
N VAL A 139 -1.32 -10.85 2.61
CA VAL A 139 -2.66 -10.84 3.22
C VAL A 139 -2.91 -9.50 3.92
N GLN A 140 -1.94 -9.00 4.69
CA GLN A 140 -2.00 -7.69 5.34
C GLN A 140 -2.29 -6.56 4.35
N LEU A 141 -1.52 -6.49 3.26
CA LEU A 141 -1.71 -5.48 2.22
C LEU A 141 -3.07 -5.59 1.54
N GLN A 142 -3.51 -6.82 1.28
CA GLN A 142 -4.79 -7.07 0.64
C GLN A 142 -5.96 -6.74 1.56
N LEU A 143 -5.82 -6.98 2.87
CA LEU A 143 -6.82 -6.62 3.88
C LEU A 143 -6.95 -5.10 4.04
N LEU A 144 -5.81 -4.40 4.14
CA LEU A 144 -5.80 -2.94 4.13
C LEU A 144 -6.52 -2.38 2.89
N THR A 145 -6.21 -2.92 1.71
CA THR A 145 -6.85 -2.49 0.46
C THR A 145 -8.36 -2.77 0.46
N ALA A 146 -8.77 -3.95 0.90
CA ALA A 146 -10.18 -4.35 0.92
C ALA A 146 -11.01 -3.52 1.90
N ILE A 147 -10.50 -3.25 3.09
CA ILE A 147 -11.19 -2.45 4.11
C ILE A 147 -11.29 -0.98 3.68
N VAL A 148 -10.23 -0.42 3.10
CA VAL A 148 -10.29 0.95 2.54
C VAL A 148 -11.32 1.02 1.41
N ASN A 149 -11.35 0.03 0.51
CA ASN A 149 -12.36 -0.04 -0.54
C ASN A 149 -13.78 -0.17 0.01
N LEU A 150 -13.99 -0.97 1.07
CA LEU A 150 -15.26 -1.09 1.76
C LEU A 150 -15.68 0.24 2.38
N PHE A 151 -14.77 0.95 3.04
CA PHE A 151 -15.03 2.27 3.63
C PHE A 151 -15.43 3.32 2.60
N LEU A 152 -14.77 3.35 1.44
CA LEU A 152 -15.15 4.26 0.36
C LEU A 152 -16.57 3.99 -0.18
N LYS A 153 -17.10 2.77 -0.01
CA LYS A 153 -18.46 2.38 -0.41
C LYS A 153 -19.49 2.56 0.71
N ARG A 154 -19.13 2.25 1.97
CA ARG A 154 -20.03 2.25 3.14
C ARG A 154 -19.42 3.01 4.34
N PRO A 155 -19.18 4.32 4.24
CA PRO A 155 -18.38 5.05 5.24
C PRO A 155 -19.03 5.14 6.62
N ALA A 156 -20.37 5.17 6.70
CA ALA A 156 -21.10 5.28 7.96
C ALA A 156 -20.93 4.03 8.85
N ASP A 157 -20.87 2.84 8.24
CA ASP A 157 -20.89 1.57 8.96
C ASP A 157 -19.47 1.05 9.24
N THR A 158 -18.46 1.54 8.52
CA THR A 158 -17.11 0.94 8.49
C THR A 158 -15.99 1.90 8.92
N GLN A 159 -16.36 3.03 9.51
CA GLN A 159 -15.41 4.04 9.98
C GLN A 159 -14.46 3.48 11.05
N GLU A 160 -14.97 2.71 12.01
CA GLU A 160 -14.13 2.11 13.06
C GLU A 160 -13.17 1.07 12.46
N LEU A 161 -13.68 0.22 11.57
CA LEU A 161 -12.90 -0.83 10.90
C LEU A 161 -11.71 -0.25 10.10
N VAL A 162 -11.94 0.83 9.33
CA VAL A 162 -10.86 1.47 8.57
C VAL A 162 -9.83 2.14 9.49
N GLN A 163 -10.26 2.72 10.61
CA GLN A 163 -9.34 3.30 11.59
C GLN A 163 -8.48 2.21 12.24
N GLN A 164 -9.07 1.08 12.58
CA GLN A 164 -8.34 -0.06 13.15
C GLN A 164 -7.29 -0.61 12.18
N VAL A 165 -7.62 -0.90 10.92
CA VAL A 165 -6.65 -1.44 9.96
C VAL A 165 -5.52 -0.45 9.67
N LEU A 166 -5.82 0.85 9.56
CA LEU A 166 -4.80 1.88 9.37
C LEU A 166 -3.88 1.98 10.59
N SER A 167 -4.44 1.87 11.79
CA SER A 167 -3.68 1.85 13.03
C SER A 167 -2.78 0.62 13.10
N LEU A 168 -3.30 -0.59 12.86
CA LEU A 168 -2.51 -1.82 12.88
C LEU A 168 -1.41 -1.83 11.81
N ALA A 169 -1.70 -1.33 10.61
CA ALA A 169 -0.71 -1.22 9.53
C ALA A 169 0.38 -0.18 9.80
N THR A 170 0.14 0.76 10.72
CA THR A 170 1.09 1.84 11.05
C THR A 170 1.66 1.73 12.46
N GLN A 171 1.31 0.70 13.24
CA GLN A 171 1.88 0.45 14.55
C GLN A 171 2.96 -0.64 14.50
N VAL A 172 4.09 -0.40 15.17
CA VAL A 172 5.15 -1.38 15.43
C VAL A 172 4.90 -1.99 16.80
N ALA A 173 4.74 -3.31 16.86
CA ALA A 173 4.68 -4.04 18.11
C ALA A 173 6.07 -4.51 18.54
N VAL A 174 6.49 -4.17 19.77
CA VAL A 174 7.68 -4.74 20.41
C VAL A 174 7.21 -5.72 21.49
N LYS A 175 7.40 -7.01 21.23
CA LYS A 175 7.14 -8.07 22.21
C LYS A 175 8.34 -8.26 23.11
N ASN A 176 8.16 -8.13 24.42
CA ASN A 176 9.17 -8.47 25.41
C ASN A 176 8.63 -9.54 26.40
N ASN A 177 9.41 -9.86 27.42
CA ASN A 177 9.08 -10.83 28.46
C ASN A 177 8.05 -10.32 29.50
N VAL A 178 7.54 -9.10 29.33
CA VAL A 178 6.51 -8.49 30.17
C VAL A 178 5.19 -8.39 29.40
N ASP A 179 5.21 -7.79 28.20
CA ASP A 179 4.02 -7.63 27.34
C ASP A 179 4.38 -7.27 25.88
N VAL A 180 3.37 -7.12 25.04
CA VAL A 180 3.44 -6.53 23.70
C VAL A 180 3.15 -5.03 23.77
N LEU A 181 4.15 -4.20 23.44
CA LEU A 181 4.01 -2.74 23.41
C LEU A 181 3.83 -2.26 21.97
N TYR A 182 2.74 -1.51 21.71
CA TYR A 182 2.47 -0.91 20.40
C TYR A 182 3.00 0.52 20.34
N TYR A 183 3.81 0.82 19.32
CA TYR A 183 4.34 2.14 19.02
C TYR A 183 3.80 2.59 17.67
N ALA A 184 3.45 3.87 17.50
CA ALA A 184 3.23 4.40 16.16
C ALA A 184 4.54 4.36 15.37
N SER A 185 4.54 3.75 14.19
CA SER A 185 5.63 3.84 13.22
C SER A 185 5.67 5.27 12.71
N LEU A 186 6.54 6.09 13.32
CA LEU A 186 6.80 7.44 12.83
C LEU A 186 7.63 7.31 11.55
N VAL A 187 6.96 7.37 10.39
CA VAL A 187 7.65 7.47 9.10
C VAL A 187 8.36 8.82 9.06
N PRO A 188 9.69 8.86 8.96
CA PRO A 188 10.42 10.12 8.91
C PRO A 188 9.92 10.97 7.73
N MET A 189 9.64 12.25 7.97
CA MET A 189 9.02 13.13 6.97
C MET A 189 9.80 13.20 5.64
N HIS A 190 11.13 13.00 5.67
CA HIS A 190 11.98 13.02 4.48
C HIS A 190 11.69 11.87 3.49
N VAL A 191 11.06 10.77 3.93
CA VAL A 191 10.61 9.69 3.03
C VAL A 191 9.54 10.18 2.06
N TYR A 192 8.78 11.23 2.43
CA TYR A 192 7.76 11.82 1.58
C TYR A 192 8.31 12.89 0.62
N PHE A 193 9.62 13.17 0.63
CA PHE A 193 10.23 14.14 -0.28
C PHE A 193 10.44 13.51 -1.65
N VAL A 194 9.87 14.11 -2.69
CA VAL A 194 9.90 13.57 -4.06
C VAL A 194 11.04 14.15 -4.90
N GLU A 195 11.52 13.38 -5.87
CA GLU A 195 12.64 13.75 -6.75
C GLU A 195 12.34 14.98 -7.63
N ASP A 196 11.06 15.27 -7.93
CA ASP A 196 10.64 16.46 -8.67
C ASP A 196 10.44 17.70 -7.77
N GLY A 197 11.14 17.75 -6.63
CA GLY A 197 11.10 18.83 -5.64
C GLY A 197 11.97 20.06 -5.97
N GLN A 198 12.63 20.09 -7.13
CA GLN A 198 13.45 21.23 -7.54
C GLN A 198 12.60 22.31 -8.21
N MET A 199 12.56 23.51 -7.62
CA MET A 199 11.98 24.70 -8.25
C MET A 199 13.02 25.47 -9.08
N ASP A 200 12.57 26.14 -10.14
CA ASP A 200 13.40 27.17 -10.76
C ASP A 200 13.42 28.46 -9.91
N LYS A 201 14.46 29.28 -10.10
CA LYS A 201 14.68 30.50 -9.30
C LYS A 201 13.54 31.52 -9.40
N ARG A 202 12.87 31.62 -10.56
CA ARG A 202 11.76 32.58 -10.74
C ARG A 202 10.53 32.08 -10.01
N ALA A 203 10.18 30.80 -10.15
CA ALA A 203 9.08 30.18 -9.42
C ALA A 203 9.30 30.25 -7.91
N PHE A 204 10.51 29.96 -7.42
CA PHE A 204 10.83 30.07 -6.00
C PHE A 204 10.55 31.48 -5.46
N LEU A 205 11.04 32.53 -6.13
CA LEU A 205 10.84 33.92 -5.70
C LEU A 205 9.38 34.35 -5.75
N GLN A 206 8.61 33.89 -6.75
CA GLN A 206 7.18 34.16 -6.84
C GLN A 206 6.42 33.49 -5.68
N THR A 207 6.67 32.19 -5.46
CA THR A 207 6.03 31.40 -4.41
C THR A 207 6.40 31.92 -3.02
N TRP A 208 7.68 32.28 -2.77
CA TRP A 208 8.15 32.84 -1.50
C TRP A 208 7.43 34.15 -1.13
N LYS A 209 7.14 34.98 -2.13
CA LYS A 209 6.40 36.25 -1.95
C LYS A 209 4.90 36.03 -1.82
N TYR A 210 4.37 35.00 -2.49
CA TYR A 210 2.96 34.66 -2.47
C TYR A 210 2.53 34.07 -1.12
N ILE A 211 3.34 33.19 -0.52
CA ILE A 211 3.05 32.60 0.78
C ILE A 211 3.08 33.69 1.87
N PRO A 212 1.97 33.89 2.62
CA PRO A 212 1.88 34.89 3.67
C PRO A 212 2.97 34.73 4.74
N THR A 213 3.50 35.83 5.27
CA THR A 213 4.52 35.79 6.34
C THR A 213 4.03 35.09 7.61
N GLN A 214 2.72 35.11 7.90
CA GLN A 214 2.14 34.38 9.03
C GLN A 214 2.25 32.85 8.88
N ASN A 215 2.52 32.34 7.66
CA ASN A 215 2.77 30.93 7.39
C ASN A 215 4.27 30.59 7.40
N GLU A 216 5.12 31.53 7.81
CA GLU A 216 6.53 31.27 8.06
C GLU A 216 6.71 30.78 9.50
N VAL A 217 7.30 29.60 9.64
CA VAL A 217 7.64 29.03 10.94
C VAL A 217 9.15 28.91 11.05
N GLN A 218 9.70 29.44 12.14
CA GLN A 218 11.13 29.42 12.39
C GLN A 218 11.51 28.38 13.44
N TYR A 219 12.60 27.67 13.17
CA TYR A 219 13.19 26.68 14.05
C TYR A 219 14.71 26.87 14.15
N THR A 220 15.31 26.28 15.17
CA THR A 220 16.74 26.35 15.42
C THR A 220 17.32 24.95 15.56
N LEU A 221 18.33 24.61 14.76
CA LEU A 221 19.14 23.41 14.93
C LEU A 221 20.39 23.74 15.73
N THR A 222 20.65 23.02 16.81
CA THR A 222 21.82 23.23 17.67
C THR A 222 22.81 22.08 17.58
N ASN A 223 24.07 22.37 17.93
CA ASN A 223 25.19 21.43 17.90
C ASN A 223 25.44 20.84 16.51
N MET A 224 25.35 21.67 15.48
CA MET A 224 25.69 21.30 14.11
C MET A 224 27.21 21.45 13.88
N SER A 225 27.79 20.60 13.04
CA SER A 225 29.24 20.61 12.75
C SER A 225 29.55 20.54 11.25
N HIS A 226 28.52 20.70 10.40
CA HIS A 226 28.67 20.55 8.95
C HIS A 226 29.19 21.84 8.31
N SER A 227 30.03 21.67 7.30
CA SER A 227 30.35 22.76 6.39
C SER A 227 29.14 23.10 5.52
N SER A 228 29.11 24.32 5.00
CA SER A 228 28.10 24.79 4.06
C SER A 228 27.90 23.87 2.86
N ASP A 229 28.98 23.31 2.33
CA ASP A 229 28.91 22.41 1.17
C ASP A 229 28.40 21.00 1.56
N SER A 230 28.75 20.52 2.76
CA SER A 230 28.21 19.26 3.32
C SER A 230 26.68 19.34 3.49
N VAL A 231 26.18 20.46 4.01
CA VAL A 231 24.73 20.70 4.17
C VAL A 231 24.02 20.61 2.81
N VAL A 232 24.55 21.30 1.79
CA VAL A 232 23.95 21.28 0.44
C VAL A 232 23.95 19.86 -0.13
N GLN A 233 25.05 19.11 -0.01
CA GLN A 233 25.15 17.75 -0.53
C GLN A 233 24.20 16.78 0.17
N LYS A 234 24.14 16.79 1.50
CA LYS A 234 23.24 15.92 2.29
C LYS A 234 21.78 16.20 1.99
N MET A 235 21.41 17.48 1.90
CA MET A 235 20.05 17.90 1.55
C MET A 235 19.68 17.41 0.15
N GLN A 236 20.58 17.59 -0.82
CA GLN A 236 20.36 17.15 -2.21
C GLN A 236 20.17 15.63 -2.32
N GLN A 237 20.90 14.83 -1.53
CA GLN A 237 20.73 13.36 -1.47
C GLN A 237 19.38 12.92 -0.89
N ASN A 238 18.69 13.82 -0.18
CA ASN A 238 17.40 13.57 0.45
C ASN A 238 16.29 14.40 -0.22
N ASN A 239 16.38 14.68 -1.52
CA ASN A 239 15.36 15.40 -2.29
C ASN A 239 15.03 16.82 -1.76
N VAL A 240 16.03 17.49 -1.18
CA VAL A 240 15.96 18.91 -0.80
C VAL A 240 16.95 19.70 -1.66
N PHE A 241 16.42 20.59 -2.51
CA PHE A 241 17.17 21.17 -3.60
C PHE A 241 17.56 22.62 -3.31
N THR A 242 18.84 22.93 -3.41
CA THR A 242 19.33 24.31 -3.19
C THR A 242 19.14 25.15 -4.44
N ILE A 243 18.33 26.21 -4.33
CA ILE A 243 17.97 27.12 -5.43
C ILE A 243 18.91 28.33 -5.49
N ALA A 244 19.35 28.81 -4.34
CA ALA A 244 20.31 29.91 -4.25
C ALA A 244 21.16 29.82 -2.97
N LYS A 245 22.42 30.23 -3.09
CA LYS A 245 23.36 30.43 -1.97
C LYS A 245 23.75 31.91 -1.92
N ARG A 246 23.76 32.49 -0.74
CA ARG A 246 24.26 33.85 -0.47
C ARG A 246 25.17 33.83 0.74
N ASN A 247 26.15 34.72 0.76
CA ASN A 247 26.91 35.03 1.96
C ASN A 247 26.65 36.50 2.29
N VAL A 248 26.13 36.76 3.49
CA VAL A 248 25.80 38.11 3.97
C VAL A 248 26.47 38.27 5.32
N GLU A 249 27.38 39.23 5.46
CA GLU A 249 28.09 39.51 6.72
C GLU A 249 28.80 38.27 7.32
N GLY A 250 29.29 37.37 6.48
CA GLY A 250 29.93 36.12 6.89
C GLY A 250 28.95 34.99 7.27
N GLN A 251 27.64 35.26 7.27
CA GLN A 251 26.59 34.26 7.43
C GLN A 251 26.25 33.63 6.07
N ASP A 252 26.32 32.30 6.00
CA ASP A 252 25.86 31.57 4.82
C ASP A 252 24.35 31.37 4.87
N MET A 253 23.68 31.68 3.76
CA MET A 253 22.24 31.54 3.59
C MET A 253 21.94 30.66 2.38
N PHE A 254 21.17 29.59 2.58
CA PHE A 254 20.66 28.75 1.49
C PHE A 254 19.15 28.87 1.38
N TYR A 255 18.69 28.99 0.15
CA TYR A 255 17.28 28.96 -0.22
C TYR A 255 17.02 27.64 -0.90
N GLN A 256 16.17 26.82 -0.28
CA GLN A 256 15.95 25.43 -0.67
C GLN A 256 14.47 25.19 -0.97
N SER A 257 14.18 24.34 -1.94
CA SER A 257 12.84 23.84 -2.21
C SER A 257 12.78 22.33 -1.99
N LEU A 258 11.62 21.87 -1.54
CA LEU A 258 11.23 20.46 -1.56
C LEU A 258 9.75 20.36 -1.90
N LYS A 259 9.34 19.17 -2.30
CA LYS A 259 7.95 18.83 -2.63
C LYS A 259 7.59 17.52 -1.94
N LEU A 260 6.37 17.43 -1.44
CA LEU A 260 5.83 16.22 -0.82
C LEU A 260 5.09 15.35 -1.85
N THR A 261 4.89 14.07 -1.55
CA THR A 261 4.14 13.11 -2.39
C THR A 261 2.71 13.55 -2.73
N ASN A 262 2.08 14.37 -1.87
CA ASN A 262 0.76 14.95 -2.12
C ASN A 262 0.79 16.22 -3.00
N GLY A 263 1.95 16.59 -3.54
CA GLY A 263 2.15 17.76 -4.41
C GLY A 263 2.38 19.08 -3.68
N LEU A 264 2.38 19.09 -2.33
CA LEU A 264 2.62 20.30 -1.54
C LEU A 264 4.07 20.75 -1.66
N TRP A 265 4.27 22.04 -1.95
CA TRP A 265 5.58 22.67 -1.98
C TRP A 265 5.95 23.25 -0.63
N VAL A 266 7.21 23.06 -0.21
CA VAL A 266 7.78 23.68 0.98
C VAL A 266 9.07 24.40 0.59
N LEU A 267 9.19 25.66 1.02
CA LEU A 267 10.35 26.49 0.77
C LEU A 267 11.06 26.73 2.11
N VAL A 268 12.39 26.61 2.12
CA VAL A 268 13.19 26.74 3.33
C VAL A 268 14.31 27.74 3.11
N GLU A 269 14.48 28.65 4.06
CA GLU A 269 15.69 29.47 4.21
C GLU A 269 16.48 28.92 5.41
N ILE A 270 17.71 28.49 5.18
CA ILE A 270 18.64 28.09 6.25
C ILE A 270 19.75 29.12 6.37
N LYS A 271 20.00 29.57 7.60
CA LYS A 271 21.06 30.53 7.94
C LYS A 271 22.09 29.86 8.84
N ILE A 272 23.35 29.92 8.44
CA ILE A 272 24.50 29.34 9.13
C ILE A 272 25.47 30.45 9.53
N PRO A 273 25.62 30.76 10.83
CA PRO A 273 26.51 31.81 11.30
C PRO A 273 27.99 31.41 11.13
N PRO A 274 28.92 32.38 11.19
CA PRO A 274 30.36 32.11 11.16
C PRO A 274 30.76 31.17 12.31
N GLY A 275 31.45 30.06 12.01
CA GLY A 275 31.79 29.02 13.00
C GLY A 275 30.59 28.16 13.43
N GLY A 276 29.56 28.10 12.59
CA GLY A 276 28.18 27.75 12.94
C GLY A 276 27.94 26.40 13.59
N SER A 277 27.59 26.46 14.88
CA SER A 277 27.00 25.37 15.64
C SER A 277 25.47 25.46 15.77
N VAL A 278 24.89 26.61 15.40
CA VAL A 278 23.46 26.90 15.53
C VAL A 278 22.92 27.40 14.20
N TYR A 279 22.05 26.63 13.55
CA TYR A 279 21.44 27.01 12.28
C TYR A 279 20.00 27.50 12.52
N THR A 280 19.59 28.54 11.81
CA THR A 280 18.20 29.01 11.82
C THR A 280 17.52 28.57 10.55
N LEU A 281 16.36 27.90 10.66
CA LEU A 281 15.52 27.51 9.54
C LEU A 281 14.26 28.35 9.54
N SER A 282 13.90 28.90 8.39
CA SER A 282 12.62 29.55 8.15
C SER A 282 11.88 28.74 7.08
N ILE A 283 10.79 28.10 7.48
CA ILE A 283 10.01 27.19 6.64
C ILE A 283 8.72 27.88 6.22
N LYS A 284 8.44 27.90 4.91
CA LYS A 284 7.21 28.44 4.33
C LYS A 284 6.48 27.38 3.52
N SER A 285 5.18 27.28 3.76
CA SER A 285 4.25 26.46 2.98
C SER A 285 2.85 27.07 3.03
N VAL A 286 1.99 26.73 2.07
CA VAL A 286 0.57 27.08 2.13
C VAL A 286 -0.15 26.38 3.30
N THR A 287 0.37 25.24 3.76
CA THR A 287 -0.11 24.48 4.92
C THR A 287 0.95 24.52 6.02
N VAL A 288 0.63 25.10 7.17
CA VAL A 288 1.61 25.33 8.26
C VAL A 288 1.96 24.04 9.02
N ASP A 289 1.02 23.09 9.10
CA ASP A 289 1.16 21.85 9.89
C ASP A 289 2.34 20.97 9.48
N VAL A 290 2.85 21.14 8.25
CA VAL A 290 4.01 20.37 7.76
C VAL A 290 5.35 20.89 8.30
N ALA A 291 5.39 22.09 8.88
CA ALA A 291 6.64 22.75 9.27
C ALA A 291 7.40 21.95 10.35
N ALA A 292 6.68 21.39 11.33
CA ALA A 292 7.28 20.58 12.39
C ALA A 292 7.92 19.29 11.83
N GLY A 293 7.23 18.61 10.91
CA GLY A 293 7.76 17.41 10.25
C GLY A 293 8.98 17.72 9.38
N VAL A 294 8.96 18.83 8.64
CA VAL A 294 10.10 19.27 7.83
C VAL A 294 11.29 19.66 8.71
N TYR A 295 11.06 20.35 9.84
CA TYR A 295 12.12 20.62 10.82
C TYR A 295 12.78 19.32 11.32
N GLN A 296 11.99 18.33 11.74
CA GLN A 296 12.50 17.03 12.18
C GLN A 296 13.27 16.30 11.07
N ALA A 297 12.81 16.39 9.82
CA ALA A 297 13.55 15.84 8.68
C ALA A 297 14.92 16.50 8.52
N TYR A 298 15.00 17.83 8.57
CA TYR A 298 16.27 18.55 8.49
C TYR A 298 17.21 18.17 9.63
N GLU A 299 16.68 18.05 10.84
CA GLU A 299 17.45 17.58 11.99
C GLU A 299 18.02 16.18 11.76
N ASN A 300 17.18 15.22 11.35
CA ASN A 300 17.59 13.84 11.12
C ASN A 300 18.62 13.70 9.98
N ILE A 301 18.39 14.37 8.85
CA ILE A 301 19.31 14.34 7.69
C ILE A 301 20.68 14.92 8.05
N LEU A 302 20.71 16.01 8.82
CA LEU A 302 21.98 16.62 9.20
C LEU A 302 22.67 15.84 10.32
N ARG A 303 21.94 15.15 11.20
CA ARG A 303 22.55 14.35 12.27
C ARG A 303 23.01 12.96 11.85
N SER A 304 22.47 12.39 10.75
CA SER A 304 22.95 11.13 10.15
C SER A 304 24.31 11.30 9.50
#